data_AF-A0A4U5LXT0-F1
#
_entry.id   AF-A0A4U5LXT0-F1
#
_cell.length_a   1.000
_cell.length_b   1.000
_cell.length_c   1.000
_cell.angle_alpha   90.00
_cell.angle_beta   90.00
_cell.angle_gamma   90.00
#
_symmetry.space_group_name_H-M   'P 1'
#
loop_
_entity.id
_entity.type
_entity.pdbx_description
1 polymer ?
#
loop_
_entity_poly.entity_id
_entity_poly.type
_entity_poly.pdbx_seq_one_letter_code
_entity_poly.pdbx_strand_id
1 'polypeptide(L)'
;MGTTVSHFPPTPANYPVFSLTIRTQDKIKVVDANATVVNIIRANLQKHYGTIQQETVGNDGGTCFKLSGFPFCSAGGFKLSVRTKFFFSMLVADLYRNGWKLWLNADLSRVYDFSTLFFRQCPPPATDVTVCCLSLSHCDKFQLINAPEELYHTLLECVGNLLQDKRIEDHCYEVKMRGYMWYNCSYSQSTNARSLLLNVFRHFRQFGYAYMGTVNLKGTADSIFFIKEGATLPVEHYCVISLNGKDRLRLIDCPKNLVDMTAETIMDKWPGGIQDQRQEENCVEFKMKGYPWYAWNRADAVNSRAFVAEILKRSVANGWAVLTSLDVSRKPTDKGVFVMRSCAPMNIPHFCIAPSDSDKIRVIGADPQMRDHIVNVIRQCWTPGVQGESASTIDN
;
A
#
# COMPACT_ATOMS: atom_id res chain seq x y z
N MET A 1 -20.49 29.96 2.72
CA MET A 1 -20.09 30.09 1.30
C MET A 1 -20.37 28.75 0.64
N GLY A 2 -21.16 28.73 -0.44
CA GLY A 2 -21.52 27.48 -1.13
C GLY A 2 -20.27 26.83 -1.71
N THR A 3 -19.99 25.60 -1.29
CA THR A 3 -18.91 24.80 -1.88
C THR A 3 -19.33 24.44 -3.30
N THR A 4 -18.77 25.12 -4.30
CA THR A 4 -18.80 24.61 -5.67
C THR A 4 -18.22 23.21 -5.64
N VAL A 5 -19.05 22.20 -5.83
CA VAL A 5 -18.61 20.81 -5.82
C VAL A 5 -17.81 20.59 -7.08
N SER A 6 -16.60 20.03 -6.94
CA SER A 6 -15.83 19.61 -8.11
C SER A 6 -16.63 18.57 -8.89
N HIS A 7 -16.89 18.85 -10.16
CA HIS A 7 -17.43 17.84 -11.07
C HIS A 7 -16.28 17.29 -11.89
N PHE A 8 -16.03 15.98 -11.81
CA PHE A 8 -15.12 15.35 -12.74
C PHE A 8 -15.67 15.53 -14.17
N PRO A 9 -14.83 15.75 -15.18
CA PRO A 9 -15.26 15.75 -16.57
C PRO A 9 -15.94 14.42 -16.84
N PRO A 10 -16.93 14.37 -17.74
CA PRO A 10 -17.58 13.13 -18.11
C PRO A 10 -16.52 12.11 -18.52
N THR A 11 -16.40 11.02 -17.76
CA THR A 11 -15.50 9.93 -18.11
C THR A 11 -16.08 9.19 -19.33
N PRO A 12 -15.24 8.78 -20.29
CA PRO A 12 -15.70 7.96 -21.42
C PRO A 12 -16.43 6.71 -20.92
N ALA A 13 -17.42 6.21 -21.67
CA ALA A 13 -18.19 5.02 -21.29
C ALA A 13 -17.32 3.78 -21.00
N ASN A 14 -16.11 3.73 -21.57
CA ASN A 14 -15.11 2.67 -21.38
C ASN A 14 -13.89 3.15 -20.60
N TYR A 15 -14.06 4.09 -19.66
CA TYR A 15 -12.94 4.56 -18.85
C TYR A 15 -12.34 3.37 -18.09
N PRO A 16 -11.04 3.05 -18.29
CA PRO A 16 -10.49 1.76 -17.91
C PRO A 16 -10.08 1.70 -16.44
N VAL A 17 -10.51 2.66 -15.61
CA VAL A 17 -10.11 2.78 -14.21
C VAL A 17 -11.30 3.27 -13.39
N PHE A 18 -11.48 2.73 -12.19
CA PHE A 18 -12.35 3.32 -11.16
C PHE A 18 -11.63 3.32 -9.82
N SER A 19 -12.11 4.12 -8.87
CA SER A 19 -11.59 4.11 -7.50
C SER A 19 -12.64 3.70 -6.47
N LEU A 20 -12.18 3.02 -5.41
CA LEU A 20 -12.96 2.60 -4.25
C LEU A 20 -12.24 3.09 -3.00
N THR A 21 -12.89 3.97 -2.25
CA THR A 21 -12.38 4.56 -1.01
C THR A 21 -13.11 4.00 0.19
N ILE A 22 -12.34 3.58 1.19
CA ILE A 22 -12.83 3.09 2.47
C ILE A 22 -12.98 4.28 3.41
N ARG A 23 -14.20 4.56 3.84
CA ARG A 23 -14.54 5.74 4.64
C ARG A 23 -14.95 5.35 6.04
N THR A 24 -14.38 6.04 7.02
CA THR A 24 -14.65 5.80 8.43
C THR A 24 -16.11 6.16 8.76
N GLN A 25 -16.87 5.35 9.51
CA GLN A 25 -16.55 4.01 10.04
C GLN A 25 -17.26 2.87 9.28
N ASP A 26 -18.10 3.21 8.31
CA ASP A 26 -19.15 2.34 7.79
C ASP A 26 -19.46 2.54 6.31
N LYS A 27 -18.60 3.27 5.56
CA LYS A 27 -18.91 3.66 4.18
C LYS A 27 -17.86 3.19 3.19
N ILE A 28 -18.34 2.79 2.02
CA ILE A 28 -17.51 2.59 0.83
C ILE A 28 -17.97 3.60 -0.22
N LYS A 29 -17.06 4.43 -0.71
CA LYS A 29 -17.34 5.36 -1.82
C LYS A 29 -16.64 4.87 -3.08
N VAL A 30 -17.34 4.91 -4.19
CA VAL A 30 -16.85 4.47 -5.49
C VAL A 30 -16.99 5.63 -6.47
N VAL A 31 -15.93 5.92 -7.22
CA VAL A 31 -15.89 7.01 -8.21
C VAL A 31 -15.41 6.44 -9.55
N ASP A 32 -15.98 6.94 -10.65
CA ASP A 32 -15.72 6.48 -12.03
C ASP A 32 -16.06 5.01 -12.31
N ALA A 33 -16.91 4.40 -11.47
CA ALA A 33 -17.42 3.05 -11.69
C ALA A 33 -18.71 3.07 -12.51
N ASN A 34 -18.77 2.26 -13.56
CA ASN A 34 -20.01 2.03 -14.30
C ASN A 34 -21.02 1.20 -13.49
N ALA A 35 -22.26 1.12 -13.98
CA ALA A 35 -23.34 0.40 -13.30
C ALA A 35 -23.00 -1.09 -13.03
N THR A 36 -22.27 -1.74 -13.93
CA THR A 36 -21.85 -3.14 -13.75
C THR A 36 -20.91 -3.28 -12.55
N VAL A 37 -19.91 -2.42 -12.41
CA VAL A 37 -18.99 -2.41 -11.26
C VAL A 37 -19.76 -2.14 -9.96
N VAL A 38 -20.65 -1.15 -9.96
CA VAL A 38 -21.49 -0.83 -8.79
C VAL A 38 -22.36 -2.04 -8.40
N ASN A 39 -22.92 -2.76 -9.37
CA ASN A 39 -23.70 -3.98 -9.15
C ASN A 39 -22.87 -5.12 -8.54
N ILE A 40 -21.63 -5.32 -9.00
CA ILE A 40 -20.70 -6.32 -8.43
C ILE A 40 -20.44 -6.00 -6.95
N ILE A 41 -20.11 -4.74 -6.65
CA ILE A 41 -19.85 -4.30 -5.27
C ILE A 41 -21.08 -4.50 -4.39
N ARG A 42 -22.28 -4.09 -4.87
CA ARG A 42 -23.53 -4.27 -4.14
C ARG A 42 -23.83 -5.74 -3.84
N ALA A 43 -23.74 -6.59 -4.85
CA ALA A 43 -24.00 -8.02 -4.72
C ALA A 43 -23.01 -8.69 -3.73
N ASN A 44 -21.73 -8.32 -3.82
CA ASN A 44 -20.71 -8.81 -2.89
C ASN A 44 -21.02 -8.41 -1.44
N LEU A 45 -21.34 -7.13 -1.21
CA LEU A 45 -21.67 -6.62 0.12
C LEU A 45 -22.89 -7.32 0.72
N GLN A 46 -23.96 -7.49 -0.06
CA GLN A 46 -25.18 -8.17 0.38
C GLN A 46 -24.93 -9.65 0.71
N LYS A 47 -24.08 -10.32 -0.08
CA LYS A 47 -23.77 -11.75 0.08
C LYS A 47 -22.78 -12.04 1.21
N HIS A 48 -21.72 -11.25 1.34
CA HIS A 48 -20.57 -11.58 2.17
C HIS A 48 -20.39 -10.68 3.39
N TYR A 49 -20.96 -9.47 3.36
CA TYR A 49 -21.00 -8.61 4.55
C TYR A 49 -22.37 -8.63 5.19
N GLY A 50 -23.39 -8.00 4.62
CA GLY A 50 -24.73 -7.91 5.21
C GLY A 50 -25.54 -6.76 4.62
N THR A 51 -26.45 -6.19 5.42
CA THR A 51 -27.37 -5.15 4.96
C THR A 51 -26.66 -3.84 4.60
N ILE A 52 -26.94 -3.34 3.39
CA ILE A 52 -26.64 -1.97 2.96
C ILE A 52 -27.76 -1.08 3.54
N GLN A 53 -27.41 -0.21 4.49
CA GLN A 53 -28.37 0.70 5.13
C GLN A 53 -28.82 1.82 4.19
N GLN A 54 -27.92 2.28 3.34
CA GLN A 54 -28.21 3.34 2.40
C GLN A 54 -27.26 3.25 1.21
N GLU A 55 -27.77 3.59 0.03
CA GLU A 55 -26.98 3.81 -1.16
C GLU A 55 -27.33 5.18 -1.73
N THR A 56 -26.33 6.03 -1.94
CA THR A 56 -26.54 7.39 -2.47
C THR A 56 -25.56 7.69 -3.59
N VAL A 57 -26.01 8.42 -4.60
CA VAL A 57 -25.14 9.01 -5.62
C VAL A 57 -24.88 10.46 -5.22
N GLY A 58 -23.60 10.83 -5.07
CA GLY A 58 -23.19 12.18 -4.75
C GLY A 58 -23.25 13.12 -5.95
N ASN A 59 -23.18 14.42 -5.71
CA ASN A 59 -23.12 15.45 -6.76
C ASN A 59 -21.85 15.34 -7.63
N ASP A 60 -20.82 14.67 -7.12
CA ASP A 60 -19.59 14.33 -7.83
C ASP A 60 -19.70 13.06 -8.69
N GLY A 61 -20.90 12.47 -8.79
CA GLY A 61 -21.16 11.24 -9.53
C GLY A 61 -20.74 9.95 -8.80
N GLY A 62 -20.12 10.06 -7.62
CA GLY A 62 -19.69 8.89 -6.87
C GLY A 62 -20.83 8.16 -6.17
N THR A 63 -20.85 6.83 -6.23
CA THR A 63 -21.78 5.99 -5.47
C THR A 63 -21.22 5.72 -4.07
N CYS A 64 -22.00 5.95 -3.03
CA CYS A 64 -21.64 5.69 -1.64
C CYS A 64 -22.57 4.63 -1.05
N PHE A 65 -21.98 3.54 -0.57
CA PHE A 65 -22.66 2.50 0.21
C PHE A 65 -22.44 2.77 1.69
N LYS A 66 -23.52 2.89 2.47
CA LYS A 66 -23.50 2.88 3.93
C LYS A 66 -23.85 1.50 4.43
N LEU A 67 -22.96 0.90 5.21
CA LEU A 67 -23.07 -0.46 5.72
C LEU A 67 -23.65 -0.46 7.14
N SER A 68 -24.32 -1.55 7.52
CA SER A 68 -24.76 -1.69 8.91
C SER A 68 -23.59 -1.94 9.86
N GLY A 69 -23.68 -1.38 11.07
CA GLY A 69 -22.60 -1.43 12.06
C GLY A 69 -21.42 -0.52 11.70
N PHE A 70 -20.22 -0.91 12.15
CA PHE A 70 -18.99 -0.11 11.98
C PHE A 70 -17.83 -0.98 11.46
N PRO A 71 -17.93 -1.56 10.24
CA PRO A 71 -16.98 -2.55 9.71
C PRO A 71 -15.52 -2.09 9.69
N PHE A 72 -15.31 -0.78 9.55
CA PHE A 72 -13.99 -0.16 9.42
C PHE A 72 -13.50 0.46 10.75
N CYS A 73 -14.23 0.26 11.85
CA CYS A 73 -13.81 0.76 13.16
C CYS A 73 -12.61 -0.06 13.70
N SER A 74 -11.62 0.67 14.21
CA SER A 74 -10.42 0.09 14.85
C SER A 74 -10.74 -0.61 16.19
N ALA A 75 -11.78 -0.17 16.90
CA ALA A 75 -12.26 -0.76 18.15
C ALA A 75 -13.21 -1.96 17.93
N GLY A 76 -13.44 -2.39 16.68
CA GLY A 76 -14.23 -3.58 16.39
C GLY A 76 -13.59 -4.86 16.91
N GLY A 77 -14.38 -5.72 17.55
CA GLY A 77 -13.91 -7.03 18.05
C GLY A 77 -13.46 -8.00 16.95
N PHE A 78 -12.88 -9.13 17.36
CA PHE A 78 -12.31 -10.15 16.48
C PHE A 78 -13.25 -10.53 15.31
N LYS A 79 -14.49 -10.93 15.62
CA LYS A 79 -15.47 -11.38 14.61
C LYS A 79 -15.76 -10.33 13.54
N LEU A 80 -15.94 -9.07 13.95
CA LEU A 80 -16.14 -7.97 13.00
C LEU A 80 -14.90 -7.77 12.13
N SER A 81 -13.71 -7.83 12.73
CA SER A 81 -12.45 -7.72 11.97
C SER A 81 -12.28 -8.80 10.93
N VAL A 82 -12.60 -10.05 11.27
CA VAL A 82 -12.49 -11.19 10.37
C VAL A 82 -13.52 -11.08 9.25
N ARG A 83 -14.80 -10.81 9.59
CA ARG A 83 -15.87 -10.58 8.61
C ARG A 83 -15.52 -9.47 7.63
N THR A 84 -14.97 -8.33 8.10
CA THR A 84 -14.58 -7.21 7.25
C THR A 84 -13.52 -7.62 6.22
N LYS A 85 -12.46 -8.28 6.66
CA LYS A 85 -11.37 -8.72 5.77
C LYS A 85 -11.80 -9.87 4.85
N PHE A 86 -12.70 -10.73 5.32
CA PHE A 86 -13.27 -11.82 4.54
C PHE A 86 -14.11 -11.29 3.37
N PHE A 87 -15.09 -10.42 3.61
CA PHE A 87 -15.88 -9.87 2.50
C PHE A 87 -14.99 -9.10 1.53
N PHE A 88 -13.96 -8.40 2.02
CA PHE A 88 -13.04 -7.68 1.16
C PHE A 88 -12.22 -8.61 0.27
N SER A 89 -11.80 -9.77 0.79
CA SER A 89 -11.13 -10.82 0.00
C SER A 89 -12.04 -11.32 -1.12
N MET A 90 -13.32 -11.50 -0.82
CA MET A 90 -14.33 -11.86 -1.83
C MET A 90 -14.56 -10.72 -2.83
N LEU A 91 -14.59 -9.47 -2.38
CA LEU A 91 -14.84 -8.30 -3.23
C LEU A 91 -13.78 -8.14 -4.31
N VAL A 92 -12.51 -8.21 -3.93
CA VAL A 92 -11.42 -8.08 -4.90
C VAL A 92 -11.35 -9.28 -5.85
N ALA A 93 -11.75 -10.49 -5.39
CA ALA A 93 -11.88 -11.66 -6.25
C ALA A 93 -13.03 -11.50 -7.26
N ASP A 94 -14.21 -11.06 -6.81
CA ASP A 94 -15.38 -10.85 -7.66
C ASP A 94 -15.15 -9.76 -8.70
N LEU A 95 -14.51 -8.66 -8.32
CA LEU A 95 -14.07 -7.62 -9.26
C LEU A 95 -13.12 -8.20 -10.31
N TYR A 96 -12.12 -8.97 -9.91
CA TYR A 96 -11.15 -9.53 -10.85
C TYR A 96 -11.76 -10.56 -11.80
N ARG A 97 -12.65 -11.43 -11.30
CA ARG A 97 -13.45 -12.35 -12.14
C ARG A 97 -14.27 -11.63 -13.21
N ASN A 98 -14.62 -10.37 -12.96
CA ASN A 98 -15.36 -9.52 -13.89
C ASN A 98 -14.46 -8.52 -14.64
N GLY A 99 -13.15 -8.79 -14.71
CA GLY A 99 -12.20 -8.01 -15.50
C GLY A 99 -11.73 -6.71 -14.85
N TRP A 100 -11.77 -6.63 -13.51
CA TRP A 100 -11.28 -5.47 -12.76
C TRP A 100 -10.21 -5.89 -11.74
N LYS A 101 -8.95 -5.63 -12.07
CA LYS A 101 -7.82 -5.98 -11.19
C LYS A 101 -7.42 -4.77 -10.35
N LEU A 102 -7.20 -5.00 -9.06
CA LEU A 102 -6.58 -4.01 -8.18
C LEU A 102 -5.22 -3.60 -8.78
N TRP A 103 -5.02 -2.31 -8.96
CA TRP A 103 -3.85 -1.77 -9.64
C TRP A 103 -2.88 -1.08 -8.68
N LEU A 104 -3.38 -0.17 -7.85
CA LEU A 104 -2.61 0.53 -6.83
C LEU A 104 -3.51 1.00 -5.68
N ASN A 105 -2.90 1.29 -4.54
CA ASN A 105 -3.55 1.90 -3.38
C ASN A 105 -2.84 3.18 -2.98
N ALA A 106 -3.58 4.11 -2.38
CA ALA A 106 -3.05 5.34 -1.82
C ALA A 106 -3.91 5.83 -0.65
N ASP A 107 -3.28 6.46 0.34
CA ASP A 107 -3.98 7.12 1.44
C ASP A 107 -4.11 8.61 1.11
N LEU A 108 -5.25 8.97 0.50
CA LEU A 108 -5.51 10.31 -0.05
C LEU A 108 -6.24 11.25 0.93
N SER A 109 -6.61 10.75 2.11
CA SER A 109 -7.34 11.48 3.14
C SER A 109 -6.57 11.48 4.45
N ARG A 110 -6.63 12.58 5.20
CA ARG A 110 -5.99 12.68 6.52
C ARG A 110 -6.89 12.31 7.69
N VAL A 111 -8.21 12.30 7.48
CA VAL A 111 -9.17 12.30 8.59
C VAL A 111 -10.24 11.24 8.44
N TYR A 112 -10.93 11.23 7.30
CA TYR A 112 -12.20 10.49 7.18
C TYR A 112 -12.10 9.23 6.33
N ASP A 113 -11.01 9.06 5.60
CA ASP A 113 -10.85 7.89 4.73
C ASP A 113 -9.56 7.18 5.08
N PHE A 114 -9.59 5.85 4.95
CA PHE A 114 -8.40 5.01 5.02
C PHE A 114 -7.85 4.86 3.61
N SER A 115 -7.66 3.64 3.11
CA SER A 115 -7.16 3.47 1.75
C SER A 115 -8.17 3.83 0.66
N THR A 116 -7.66 4.48 -0.39
CA THR A 116 -8.29 4.56 -1.71
C THR A 116 -7.60 3.57 -2.63
N LEU A 117 -8.39 2.68 -3.22
CA LEU A 117 -7.94 1.64 -4.13
C LEU A 117 -8.34 2.00 -5.55
N PHE A 118 -7.43 1.81 -6.49
CA PHE A 118 -7.69 2.00 -7.90
C PHE A 118 -7.71 0.65 -8.60
N PHE A 119 -8.77 0.39 -9.34
CA PHE A 119 -8.94 -0.82 -10.12
C PHE A 119 -8.82 -0.45 -11.58
N ARG A 120 -8.12 -1.28 -12.35
CA ARG A 120 -8.03 -1.14 -13.79
C ARG A 120 -8.75 -2.27 -14.50
N GLN A 121 -9.32 -1.97 -15.65
CA GLN A 121 -9.89 -2.97 -16.52
C GLN A 121 -8.79 -3.90 -17.03
N CYS A 122 -9.07 -5.19 -17.06
CA CYS A 122 -8.18 -6.23 -17.55
C CYS A 122 -8.99 -7.40 -18.11
N PRO A 123 -8.37 -8.32 -18.87
CA PRO A 123 -8.98 -9.60 -19.16
C PRO A 123 -9.35 -10.32 -17.85
N PRO A 124 -10.54 -10.94 -17.76
CA PRO A 124 -10.86 -11.86 -16.67
C PRO A 124 -9.84 -13.00 -16.55
N PRO A 125 -9.64 -13.57 -15.36
CA PRO A 125 -8.75 -14.71 -15.18
C PRO A 125 -9.27 -15.92 -15.96
N ALA A 126 -8.34 -16.68 -16.57
CA ALA A 126 -8.67 -17.88 -17.34
C ALA A 126 -9.14 -19.06 -16.47
N THR A 127 -8.79 -19.04 -15.19
CA THR A 127 -9.18 -20.05 -14.20
C THR A 127 -9.84 -19.36 -13.01
N ASP A 128 -10.49 -20.14 -12.14
CA ASP A 128 -10.94 -19.58 -10.86
C ASP A 128 -9.75 -19.09 -10.03
N VAL A 129 -10.03 -18.11 -9.18
CA VAL A 129 -9.03 -17.39 -8.38
C VAL A 129 -9.33 -17.56 -6.91
N THR A 130 -8.29 -17.83 -6.14
CA THR A 130 -8.36 -17.81 -4.67
C THR A 130 -7.66 -16.56 -4.16
N VAL A 131 -8.37 -15.73 -3.39
CA VAL A 131 -7.79 -14.56 -2.73
C VAL A 131 -7.84 -14.74 -1.23
N CYS A 132 -6.72 -14.56 -0.56
CA CYS A 132 -6.63 -14.57 0.91
C CYS A 132 -6.02 -13.28 1.45
N CYS A 133 -6.30 -12.99 2.71
CA CYS A 133 -5.83 -11.80 3.41
C CYS A 133 -4.91 -12.20 4.58
N LEU A 134 -3.68 -11.71 4.56
CA LEU A 134 -2.77 -11.71 5.72
C LEU A 134 -2.86 -10.35 6.42
N SER A 135 -3.19 -10.35 7.70
CA SER A 135 -3.35 -9.12 8.49
C SER A 135 -2.49 -9.11 9.74
N LEU A 136 -1.94 -7.93 10.04
CA LEU A 136 -1.13 -7.65 11.23
C LEU A 136 -2.06 -7.23 12.38
N SER A 137 -2.37 -8.18 13.26
CA SER A 137 -3.37 -8.03 14.32
C SER A 137 -2.71 -7.88 15.70
N HIS A 138 -3.28 -7.01 16.53
CA HIS A 138 -2.68 -6.63 17.82
C HIS A 138 -1.19 -6.29 17.67
N CYS A 139 -0.38 -6.51 18.69
CA CYS A 139 1.05 -6.23 18.65
C CYS A 139 1.88 -7.43 18.16
N ASP A 140 1.27 -8.61 18.05
CA ASP A 140 1.99 -9.88 18.06
C ASP A 140 1.26 -11.02 17.32
N LYS A 141 0.21 -10.74 16.55
CA LYS A 141 -0.57 -11.78 15.88
C LYS A 141 -0.62 -11.62 14.37
N PHE A 142 -0.49 -12.72 13.65
CA PHE A 142 -0.98 -12.81 12.28
C PHE A 142 -2.43 -13.31 12.27
N GLN A 143 -3.23 -12.78 11.36
CA GLN A 143 -4.53 -13.32 10.98
C GLN A 143 -4.50 -13.62 9.49
N LEU A 144 -4.67 -14.89 9.14
CA LEU A 144 -4.76 -15.34 7.77
C LEU A 144 -6.22 -15.74 7.48
N ILE A 145 -6.87 -15.00 6.57
CA ILE A 145 -8.31 -15.04 6.36
C ILE A 145 -8.61 -15.47 4.93
N ASN A 146 -9.61 -16.34 4.76
CA ASN A 146 -9.97 -16.95 3.47
C ASN A 146 -8.79 -17.65 2.78
N ALA A 147 -7.90 -18.26 3.58
CA ALA A 147 -6.78 -19.03 3.05
C ALA A 147 -7.06 -20.53 3.18
N PRO A 148 -6.58 -21.35 2.23
CA PRO A 148 -6.59 -22.79 2.41
C PRO A 148 -5.58 -23.23 3.47
N GLU A 149 -5.77 -24.46 3.95
CA GLU A 149 -4.95 -25.07 5.01
C GLU A 149 -3.46 -25.17 4.65
N GLU A 150 -3.11 -25.32 3.37
CA GLU A 150 -1.72 -25.31 2.91
C GLU A 150 -0.96 -24.05 3.39
N LEU A 151 -1.59 -22.88 3.33
CA LEU A 151 -0.96 -21.63 3.80
C LEU A 151 -0.88 -21.52 5.32
N TYR A 152 -1.64 -22.32 6.08
CA TYR A 152 -1.53 -22.36 7.55
C TYR A 152 -0.21 -22.99 7.95
N HIS A 153 0.13 -24.13 7.34
CA HIS A 153 1.40 -24.82 7.56
C HIS A 153 2.58 -23.93 7.14
N THR A 154 2.50 -23.33 5.95
CA THR A 154 3.52 -22.41 5.46
C THR A 154 3.75 -21.22 6.40
N LEU A 155 2.68 -20.64 6.95
CA LEU A 155 2.79 -19.54 7.91
C LEU A 155 3.46 -19.99 9.21
N LEU A 156 3.14 -21.19 9.72
CA LEU A 156 3.79 -21.74 10.90
C LEU A 156 5.28 -21.99 10.68
N GLU A 157 5.68 -22.48 9.52
CA GLU A 157 7.10 -22.65 9.15
C GLU A 157 7.84 -21.31 9.17
N CYS A 158 7.22 -20.25 8.62
CA CYS A 158 7.79 -18.91 8.66
C CYS A 158 7.93 -18.37 10.09
N VAL A 159 6.93 -18.60 10.95
CA VAL A 159 6.90 -18.13 12.33
C VAL A 159 7.89 -18.90 13.22
N GLY A 160 8.06 -20.20 12.97
CA GLY A 160 9.03 -21.06 13.64
C GLY A 160 8.95 -20.99 15.17
N ASN A 161 10.10 -20.75 15.81
CA ASN A 161 10.24 -20.70 17.26
C ASN A 161 9.57 -19.50 17.94
N LEU A 162 9.05 -18.52 17.17
CA LEU A 162 8.30 -17.39 17.71
C LEU A 162 6.87 -17.79 18.11
N LEU A 163 6.36 -18.94 17.66
CA LEU A 163 4.99 -19.38 17.93
C LEU A 163 4.70 -19.45 19.45
N GLN A 164 3.59 -18.86 19.88
CA GLN A 164 3.06 -18.98 21.24
C GLN A 164 1.72 -19.69 21.28
N ASP A 165 0.83 -19.38 20.34
CA ASP A 165 -0.51 -19.94 20.28
C ASP A 165 -1.06 -19.89 18.84
N LYS A 166 -2.00 -20.78 18.52
CA LYS A 166 -2.68 -20.80 17.22
C LYS A 166 -4.14 -21.22 17.39
N ARG A 167 -5.02 -20.62 16.60
CA ARG A 167 -6.45 -21.00 16.57
C ARG A 167 -7.07 -20.78 15.21
N ILE A 168 -8.12 -21.54 14.92
CA ILE A 168 -8.97 -21.38 13.74
C ILE A 168 -10.36 -20.97 14.23
N GLU A 169 -10.85 -19.83 13.78
CA GLU A 169 -12.20 -19.32 14.11
C GLU A 169 -12.71 -18.47 12.93
N ASP A 170 -13.97 -18.65 12.51
CA ASP A 170 -14.65 -17.81 11.51
C ASP A 170 -13.87 -17.59 10.18
N HIS A 171 -13.30 -18.64 9.59
CA HIS A 171 -12.43 -18.56 8.38
C HIS A 171 -11.11 -17.78 8.58
N CYS A 172 -10.70 -17.58 9.83
CA CYS A 172 -9.44 -16.97 10.20
C CYS A 172 -8.55 -17.99 10.91
N TYR A 173 -7.35 -18.18 10.38
CA TYR A 173 -6.25 -18.79 11.11
C TYR A 173 -5.44 -17.69 11.81
N GLU A 174 -5.53 -17.66 13.13
CA GLU A 174 -4.80 -16.69 13.95
C GLU A 174 -3.57 -17.35 14.59
N VAL A 175 -2.42 -16.72 14.42
CA VAL A 175 -1.14 -17.16 14.98
C VAL A 175 -0.61 -16.06 15.89
N LYS A 176 -0.43 -16.38 17.18
CA LYS A 176 0.18 -15.48 18.16
C LYS A 176 1.66 -15.80 18.30
N MET A 177 2.48 -14.75 18.30
CA MET A 177 3.94 -14.84 18.36
C MET A 177 4.49 -14.19 19.62
N ARG A 178 5.69 -14.60 20.03
CA ARG A 178 6.40 -14.02 21.16
C ARG A 178 6.90 -12.62 20.80
N GLY A 179 6.69 -11.67 21.70
CA GLY A 179 7.18 -10.29 21.58
C GLY A 179 6.12 -9.32 21.06
N TYR A 180 6.54 -8.16 20.56
CA TYR A 180 5.67 -7.06 20.10
C TYR A 180 6.01 -6.66 18.66
N MET A 181 6.01 -7.64 17.75
CA MET A 181 6.50 -7.53 16.38
C MET A 181 5.84 -6.38 15.58
N TRP A 182 4.55 -6.12 15.78
CA TRP A 182 3.83 -5.06 15.06
C TRP A 182 3.83 -3.73 15.79
N TYR A 183 4.40 -3.67 16.99
CA TYR A 183 4.63 -2.40 17.68
C TYR A 183 6.07 -1.90 17.51
N ASN A 184 7.00 -2.74 17.01
CA ASN A 184 8.37 -2.36 16.69
C ASN A 184 9.06 -1.62 17.87
N CYS A 185 9.16 -2.25 19.04
CA CYS A 185 9.70 -1.60 20.26
C CYS A 185 11.23 -1.39 20.22
N SER A 186 11.95 -2.20 19.45
CA SER A 186 13.41 -2.17 19.35
C SER A 186 13.87 -2.24 17.89
N TYR A 187 15.15 -1.97 17.67
CA TYR A 187 15.81 -2.21 16.39
C TYR A 187 15.60 -3.65 15.90
N SER A 188 15.95 -4.63 16.74
CA SER A 188 15.85 -6.06 16.41
C SER A 188 14.43 -6.50 16.09
N GLN A 189 13.43 -6.10 16.89
CA GLN A 189 12.03 -6.43 16.60
C GLN A 189 11.56 -5.85 15.28
N SER A 190 11.95 -4.60 14.98
CA SER A 190 11.59 -3.92 13.75
C SER A 190 12.21 -4.57 12.50
N THR A 191 13.46 -5.03 12.60
CA THR A 191 14.13 -5.80 11.55
C THR A 191 13.49 -7.18 11.40
N ASN A 192 13.32 -7.92 12.50
CA ASN A 192 12.73 -9.27 12.48
C ASN A 192 11.30 -9.29 11.95
N ALA A 193 10.48 -8.27 12.24
CA ALA A 193 9.13 -8.13 11.68
C ALA A 193 9.14 -8.04 10.15
N ARG A 194 10.09 -7.27 9.58
CA ARG A 194 10.25 -7.11 8.13
C ARG A 194 10.83 -8.37 7.49
N SER A 195 11.83 -9.01 8.11
CA SER A 195 12.38 -10.29 7.66
C SER A 195 11.31 -11.40 7.67
N LEU A 196 10.47 -11.46 8.71
CA LEU A 196 9.37 -12.42 8.80
C LEU A 196 8.33 -12.19 7.69
N LEU A 197 7.96 -10.93 7.42
CA LEU A 197 7.10 -10.62 6.28
C LEU A 197 7.71 -11.06 4.95
N LEU A 198 9.00 -10.77 4.71
CA LEU A 198 9.69 -11.25 3.51
C LEU A 198 9.63 -12.78 3.38
N ASN A 199 9.83 -13.50 4.48
CA ASN A 199 9.71 -14.96 4.48
C ASN A 199 8.30 -15.41 4.11
N VAL A 200 7.25 -14.76 4.62
CA VAL A 200 5.87 -15.07 4.23
C VAL A 200 5.65 -14.83 2.73
N PHE A 201 6.12 -13.70 2.17
CA PHE A 201 6.02 -13.43 0.72
C PHE A 201 6.71 -14.52 -0.11
N ARG A 202 7.93 -14.93 0.29
CA ARG A 202 8.71 -15.98 -0.40
C ARG A 202 7.97 -17.31 -0.38
N HIS A 203 7.51 -17.76 0.79
CA HIS A 203 6.90 -19.08 0.92
C HIS A 203 5.51 -19.11 0.29
N PHE A 204 4.67 -18.09 0.48
CA PHE A 204 3.35 -18.03 -0.19
C PHE A 204 3.49 -18.12 -1.71
N ARG A 205 4.51 -17.46 -2.27
CA ARG A 205 4.81 -17.57 -3.70
C ARG A 205 5.16 -18.98 -4.14
N GLN A 206 5.92 -19.76 -3.35
CA GLN A 206 6.24 -21.16 -3.66
C GLN A 206 4.98 -22.03 -3.77
N PHE A 207 3.92 -21.69 -3.03
CA PHE A 207 2.60 -22.34 -3.11
C PHE A 207 1.67 -21.73 -4.19
N GLY A 208 2.19 -20.83 -5.03
CA GLY A 208 1.46 -20.22 -6.16
C GLY A 208 0.65 -18.97 -5.80
N TYR A 209 0.88 -18.38 -4.62
CA TYR A 209 0.21 -17.15 -4.20
C TYR A 209 1.07 -15.91 -4.49
N ALA A 210 0.60 -15.06 -5.39
CA ALA A 210 1.22 -13.78 -5.72
C ALA A 210 0.65 -12.66 -4.83
N TYR A 211 1.44 -11.62 -4.57
CA TYR A 211 0.93 -10.38 -3.99
C TYR A 211 -0.11 -9.75 -4.93
N MET A 212 -1.27 -9.36 -4.37
CA MET A 212 -2.35 -8.71 -5.10
C MET A 212 -2.48 -7.21 -4.77
N GLY A 213 -2.29 -6.85 -3.51
CA GLY A 213 -2.50 -5.48 -3.05
C GLY A 213 -2.45 -5.34 -1.54
N THR A 214 -2.37 -4.09 -1.06
CA THR A 214 -2.53 -3.77 0.36
C THR A 214 -3.66 -2.78 0.58
N VAL A 215 -4.29 -2.89 1.75
CA VAL A 215 -5.43 -2.08 2.13
C VAL A 215 -5.40 -1.79 3.63
N ASN A 216 -5.43 -0.51 3.98
CA ASN A 216 -5.74 -0.07 5.33
C ASN A 216 -7.27 -0.04 5.49
N LEU A 217 -7.81 -1.06 6.15
CA LEU A 217 -9.25 -1.21 6.37
C LEU A 217 -9.74 -0.47 7.63
N LYS A 218 -8.84 -0.09 8.54
CA LYS A 218 -9.20 0.30 9.93
C LYS A 218 -8.40 1.46 10.51
N GLY A 219 -7.55 2.11 9.72
CA GLY A 219 -6.62 3.14 10.19
C GLY A 219 -5.54 2.60 11.12
N THR A 220 -5.12 1.34 10.93
CA THR A 220 -4.02 0.73 11.69
C THR A 220 -2.97 0.22 10.71
N ALA A 221 -2.32 -0.91 10.97
CA ALA A 221 -1.45 -1.55 9.99
C ALA A 221 -2.24 -2.08 8.78
N ASP A 222 -1.53 -2.23 7.67
CA ASP A 222 -2.10 -2.73 6.41
C ASP A 222 -2.54 -4.20 6.50
N SER A 223 -3.56 -4.54 5.71
CA SER A 223 -3.90 -5.93 5.36
C SER A 223 -3.37 -6.21 3.96
N ILE A 224 -2.68 -7.35 3.80
CA ILE A 224 -1.97 -7.76 2.59
C ILE A 224 -2.79 -8.87 1.92
N PHE A 225 -3.15 -8.68 0.66
CA PHE A 225 -3.92 -9.65 -0.10
C PHE A 225 -3.01 -10.43 -1.05
N PHE A 226 -3.22 -11.74 -1.10
CA PHE A 226 -2.53 -12.65 -2.00
C PHE A 226 -3.53 -13.38 -2.88
N ILE A 227 -3.14 -13.69 -4.11
CA ILE A 227 -3.98 -14.34 -5.12
C ILE A 227 -3.28 -15.53 -5.77
N LYS A 228 -4.02 -16.62 -5.99
CA LYS A 228 -3.59 -17.80 -6.76
C LYS A 228 -4.49 -17.98 -7.98
N GLU A 229 -3.88 -18.04 -9.17
CA GLU A 229 -4.55 -18.08 -10.48
C GLU A 229 -4.24 -19.39 -11.25
N GLY A 230 -4.20 -20.54 -10.55
CA GLY A 230 -3.99 -21.88 -11.14
C GLY A 230 -2.59 -22.16 -11.72
N ALA A 231 -1.85 -21.14 -12.13
CA ALA A 231 -0.51 -21.25 -12.70
C ALA A 231 0.59 -21.27 -11.63
N THR A 232 1.68 -22.00 -11.92
CA THR A 232 2.93 -21.92 -11.16
C THR A 232 3.58 -20.54 -11.36
N LEU A 233 4.00 -19.91 -10.26
CA LEU A 233 4.66 -18.61 -10.32
C LEU A 233 6.17 -18.77 -10.55
N PRO A 234 6.81 -17.91 -11.38
CA PRO A 234 8.26 -17.93 -11.53
C PRO A 234 8.93 -17.53 -10.22
N VAL A 235 10.14 -18.02 -9.94
CA VAL A 235 10.90 -17.58 -8.76
C VAL A 235 11.09 -16.06 -8.80
N GLU A 236 10.88 -15.41 -7.66
CA GLU A 236 11.07 -13.96 -7.48
C GLU A 236 11.75 -13.75 -6.13
N HIS A 237 12.77 -12.90 -6.11
CA HIS A 237 13.47 -12.54 -4.88
C HIS A 237 12.87 -11.27 -4.31
N TYR A 238 12.82 -11.20 -2.98
CA TYR A 238 12.29 -10.05 -2.25
C TYR A 238 13.31 -9.51 -1.27
N CYS A 239 13.35 -8.18 -1.12
CA CYS A 239 14.11 -7.48 -0.09
C CYS A 239 13.31 -6.26 0.39
N VAL A 240 13.78 -5.55 1.43
CA VAL A 240 13.09 -4.39 2.00
C VAL A 240 14.00 -3.18 2.08
N ILE A 241 13.47 -2.03 1.66
CA ILE A 241 14.00 -0.71 1.99
C ILE A 241 13.03 -0.04 2.96
N SER A 242 13.47 0.26 4.17
CA SER A 242 12.64 0.85 5.21
C SER A 242 13.17 2.20 5.66
N LEU A 243 12.30 3.20 5.64
CA LEU A 243 12.53 4.48 6.30
C LEU A 243 12.36 4.27 7.81
N ASN A 244 13.24 4.83 8.64
CA ASN A 244 13.24 4.56 10.09
C ASN A 244 13.58 5.81 10.91
N GLY A 245 12.81 6.04 11.99
CA GLY A 245 13.03 7.17 12.88
C GLY A 245 12.92 8.50 12.14
N LYS A 246 13.93 9.36 12.32
CA LYS A 246 14.03 10.67 11.64
C LYS A 246 15.04 10.66 10.48
N ASP A 247 15.97 9.71 10.46
CA ASP A 247 17.20 9.82 9.66
C ASP A 247 17.86 8.49 9.27
N ARG A 248 17.19 7.35 9.46
CA ARG A 248 17.78 6.04 9.18
C ARG A 248 17.11 5.37 7.98
N LEU A 249 17.91 4.74 7.13
CA LEU A 249 17.47 3.86 6.05
C LEU A 249 17.96 2.46 6.35
N ARG A 250 17.06 1.47 6.38
CA ARG A 250 17.42 0.05 6.58
C ARG A 250 17.17 -0.74 5.31
N LEU A 251 18.17 -1.51 4.91
CA LEU A 251 18.14 -2.42 3.78
C LEU A 251 18.20 -3.85 4.34
N ILE A 252 17.10 -4.59 4.23
CA ILE A 252 16.95 -5.92 4.82
C ILE A 252 16.84 -6.95 3.70
N ASP A 253 17.70 -7.98 3.75
CA ASP A 253 17.87 -8.98 2.68
C ASP A 253 18.20 -8.36 1.30
N CYS A 254 18.73 -7.14 1.26
CA CYS A 254 19.14 -6.49 0.02
C CYS A 254 20.46 -7.10 -0.48
N PRO A 255 20.60 -7.40 -1.78
CA PRO A 255 21.88 -7.85 -2.31
C PRO A 255 22.91 -6.73 -2.25
N LYS A 256 24.20 -7.12 -2.26
CA LYS A 256 25.32 -6.18 -2.12
C LYS A 256 25.27 -5.02 -3.11
N ASN A 257 24.94 -5.28 -4.38
CA ASN A 257 24.86 -4.23 -5.40
C ASN A 257 23.81 -3.16 -5.07
N LEU A 258 22.67 -3.56 -4.47
CA LEU A 258 21.63 -2.61 -4.06
C LEU A 258 22.05 -1.81 -2.82
N VAL A 259 22.81 -2.43 -1.91
CA VAL A 259 23.40 -1.75 -0.75
C VAL A 259 24.44 -0.71 -1.18
N ASP A 260 25.38 -1.10 -2.05
CA ASP A 260 26.43 -0.22 -2.57
C ASP A 260 25.80 0.97 -3.33
N MET A 261 24.87 0.69 -4.25
CA MET A 261 24.13 1.72 -4.99
C MET A 261 23.42 2.70 -4.05
N THR A 262 22.82 2.19 -2.96
CA THR A 262 22.12 3.05 -2.01
C THR A 262 23.09 3.96 -1.26
N ALA A 263 24.27 3.45 -0.86
CA ALA A 263 25.31 4.26 -0.23
C ALA A 263 25.79 5.38 -1.18
N GLU A 264 26.09 5.05 -2.44
CA GLU A 264 26.46 6.02 -3.48
C GLU A 264 25.38 7.08 -3.68
N THR A 265 24.12 6.66 -3.70
CA THR A 265 22.98 7.56 -3.88
C THR A 265 22.81 8.50 -2.68
N ILE A 266 23.01 8.03 -1.45
CA ILE A 266 23.03 8.90 -0.27
C ILE A 266 24.13 9.94 -0.41
N MET A 267 25.34 9.54 -0.78
CA MET A 267 26.48 10.45 -0.89
C MET A 267 26.33 11.48 -2.02
N ASP A 268 25.74 11.10 -3.15
CA ASP A 268 25.53 11.96 -4.32
C ASP A 268 24.30 12.89 -4.17
N LYS A 269 23.24 12.43 -3.52
CA LYS A 269 21.91 13.09 -3.60
C LYS A 269 21.36 13.58 -2.27
N TRP A 270 21.92 13.17 -1.14
CA TRP A 270 21.48 13.67 0.16
C TRP A 270 22.46 14.70 0.74
N PRO A 271 22.02 15.93 1.07
CA PRO A 271 22.87 16.93 1.69
C PRO A 271 23.52 16.41 2.98
N GLY A 272 24.85 16.35 2.97
CA GLY A 272 25.64 15.89 4.10
C GLY A 272 25.88 14.38 4.18
N GLY A 273 25.32 13.60 3.25
CA GLY A 273 25.67 12.19 3.05
C GLY A 273 25.39 11.27 4.25
N ILE A 274 26.21 10.22 4.37
CA ILE A 274 26.15 9.21 5.43
C ILE A 274 26.85 9.75 6.69
N GLN A 275 26.15 9.71 7.82
CA GLN A 275 26.70 10.03 9.14
C GLN A 275 27.28 8.79 9.83
N ASP A 276 26.62 7.64 9.68
CA ASP A 276 27.02 6.36 10.28
C ASP A 276 26.45 5.20 9.45
N GLN A 277 27.15 4.07 9.44
CA GLN A 277 26.72 2.85 8.77
C GLN A 277 26.97 1.67 9.68
N ARG A 278 25.95 0.83 9.87
CA ARG A 278 26.07 -0.43 10.60
C ARG A 278 25.48 -1.58 9.82
N GLN A 279 25.98 -2.78 10.11
CA GLN A 279 25.46 -4.02 9.59
C GLN A 279 25.15 -4.96 10.76
N GLU A 280 23.94 -5.51 10.79
CA GLU A 280 23.50 -6.50 11.75
C GLU A 280 22.78 -7.60 10.98
N GLU A 281 23.35 -8.81 10.98
CA GLU A 281 22.86 -9.96 10.22
C GLU A 281 22.61 -9.63 8.74
N ASN A 282 21.35 -9.68 8.31
CA ASN A 282 20.88 -9.41 6.95
C ASN A 282 20.43 -7.95 6.73
N CYS A 283 20.69 -7.07 7.69
CA CYS A 283 20.27 -5.67 7.68
C CYS A 283 21.48 -4.73 7.62
N VAL A 284 21.53 -3.87 6.61
CA VAL A 284 22.43 -2.72 6.57
C VAL A 284 21.64 -1.47 6.88
N GLU A 285 22.05 -0.72 7.90
CA GLU A 285 21.44 0.56 8.25
C GLU A 285 22.41 1.71 7.97
N PHE A 286 21.93 2.67 7.18
CA PHE A 286 22.56 3.97 6.99
C PHE A 286 21.86 4.99 7.88
N LYS A 287 22.62 5.69 8.72
CA LYS A 287 22.20 6.92 9.35
C LYS A 287 22.64 8.07 8.45
N MET A 288 21.69 8.87 7.99
CA MET A 288 21.95 10.02 7.13
C MET A 288 22.16 11.28 7.99
N LYS A 289 22.98 12.23 7.52
CA LYS A 289 23.15 13.50 8.22
C LYS A 289 21.86 14.33 8.15
N GLY A 290 21.46 14.94 9.26
CA GLY A 290 20.20 15.69 9.34
C GLY A 290 19.01 14.77 9.61
N TYR A 291 17.83 15.10 9.06
CA TYR A 291 16.56 14.46 9.41
C TYR A 291 15.62 14.26 8.20
N PRO A 292 16.02 13.46 7.19
CA PRO A 292 15.24 13.26 5.97
C PRO A 292 13.78 12.84 6.18
N TRP A 293 13.48 12.09 7.24
CA TRP A 293 12.15 11.52 7.48
C TRP A 293 11.28 12.35 8.42
N TYR A 294 11.75 13.54 8.78
CA TYR A 294 11.03 14.51 9.56
C TYR A 294 11.21 15.86 8.87
N ALA A 295 10.36 16.20 7.90
CA ALA A 295 10.50 17.47 7.20
C ALA A 295 9.87 18.61 8.03
N TRP A 296 10.63 19.65 8.37
CA TRP A 296 10.11 20.82 9.09
C TRP A 296 9.54 21.87 8.15
N ASN A 297 10.13 22.01 6.97
CA ASN A 297 9.77 23.05 6.01
C ASN A 297 9.51 22.47 4.61
N ARG A 298 9.17 23.37 3.68
CA ARG A 298 8.89 23.01 2.27
C ARG A 298 10.09 22.34 1.60
N ALA A 299 11.28 22.89 1.74
CA ALA A 299 12.50 22.44 1.07
C ALA A 299 12.89 21.04 1.55
N ASP A 300 12.90 20.80 2.88
CA ASP A 300 13.15 19.47 3.46
C ASP A 300 12.21 18.43 2.85
N ALA A 301 10.92 18.76 2.78
CA ALA A 301 9.90 17.84 2.29
C ALA A 301 10.03 17.57 0.77
N VAL A 302 10.59 18.50 0.00
CA VAL A 302 10.89 18.29 -1.42
C VAL A 302 12.13 17.43 -1.58
N ASN A 303 13.21 17.75 -0.85
CA ASN A 303 14.47 17.03 -0.89
C ASN A 303 14.29 15.56 -0.50
N SER A 304 13.55 15.27 0.57
CA SER A 304 13.28 13.89 0.98
C SER A 304 12.51 13.09 -0.07
N ARG A 305 11.53 13.70 -0.74
CA ARG A 305 10.75 13.03 -1.80
C ARG A 305 11.55 12.84 -3.08
N ALA A 306 12.35 13.83 -3.47
CA ALA A 306 13.27 13.73 -4.59
C ALA A 306 14.31 12.62 -4.35
N PHE A 307 14.85 12.54 -3.13
CA PHE A 307 15.79 11.51 -2.73
C PHE A 307 15.18 10.11 -2.77
N VAL A 308 13.97 9.92 -2.23
CA VAL A 308 13.26 8.62 -2.33
C VAL A 308 13.01 8.26 -3.80
N ALA A 309 12.55 9.20 -4.63
CA ALA A 309 12.35 8.95 -6.06
C ALA A 309 13.63 8.49 -6.77
N GLU A 310 14.78 9.07 -6.41
CA GLU A 310 16.08 8.69 -6.98
C GLU A 310 16.57 7.32 -6.50
N ILE A 311 16.36 6.96 -5.21
CA ILE A 311 16.62 5.59 -4.73
C ILE A 311 15.79 4.58 -5.54
N LEU A 312 14.48 4.83 -5.70
CA LEU A 312 13.59 3.91 -6.40
C LEU A 312 13.98 3.78 -7.88
N LYS A 313 14.32 4.89 -8.53
CA LYS A 313 14.82 4.91 -9.90
C LYS A 313 16.07 4.06 -10.09
N ARG A 314 17.09 4.28 -9.26
CA ARG A 314 18.34 3.52 -9.34
C ARG A 314 18.17 2.06 -8.93
N SER A 315 17.22 1.76 -8.04
CA SER A 315 16.85 0.37 -7.70
C SER A 315 16.37 -0.37 -8.93
N VAL A 316 15.47 0.20 -9.73
CA VAL A 316 14.97 -0.45 -10.96
C VAL A 316 16.08 -0.62 -12.00
N ALA A 317 16.97 0.36 -12.12
CA ALA A 317 18.16 0.25 -12.98
C ALA A 317 19.13 -0.86 -12.52
N ASN A 318 19.05 -1.29 -11.25
CA ASN A 318 19.82 -2.38 -10.67
C ASN A 318 19.01 -3.69 -10.52
N GLY A 319 17.86 -3.80 -11.18
CA GLY A 319 17.04 -5.01 -11.19
C GLY A 319 16.14 -5.19 -9.96
N TRP A 320 15.77 -4.09 -9.29
CA TRP A 320 14.88 -4.10 -8.12
C TRP A 320 13.75 -3.09 -8.25
N ALA A 321 12.52 -3.57 -8.39
CA ALA A 321 11.33 -2.72 -8.47
C ALA A 321 10.53 -2.76 -7.17
N VAL A 322 9.82 -1.68 -6.84
CA VAL A 322 8.86 -1.68 -5.74
C VAL A 322 7.74 -2.66 -6.09
N LEU A 323 7.51 -3.64 -5.21
CA LEU A 323 6.32 -4.49 -5.24
C LEU A 323 5.16 -3.75 -4.60
N THR A 324 5.39 -3.20 -3.39
CA THR A 324 4.39 -2.46 -2.62
C THR A 324 5.07 -1.59 -1.57
N SER A 325 4.37 -0.54 -1.12
CA SER A 325 4.63 0.08 0.18
C SER A 325 3.73 -0.53 1.26
N LEU A 326 4.21 -0.59 2.50
CA LEU A 326 3.47 -1.13 3.64
C LEU A 326 3.57 -0.21 4.86
N ASP A 327 2.47 -0.08 5.59
CA ASP A 327 2.50 0.26 7.02
C ASP A 327 2.45 -1.02 7.86
N VAL A 328 3.63 -1.40 8.37
CA VAL A 328 3.85 -2.66 9.10
C VAL A 328 3.66 -2.47 10.61
N SER A 329 3.78 -1.24 11.10
CA SER A 329 3.73 -0.93 12.53
C SER A 329 2.39 -0.33 12.91
N ARG A 330 1.99 -0.57 14.15
CA ARG A 330 0.83 0.09 14.74
C ARG A 330 1.20 1.37 15.48
N LYS A 331 2.47 1.81 15.39
CA LYS A 331 2.92 3.08 15.96
C LYS A 331 2.62 4.23 15.01
N PRO A 332 2.01 5.33 15.50
CA PRO A 332 1.76 6.53 14.69
C PRO A 332 3.03 7.17 14.10
N THR A 333 4.20 6.86 14.67
CA THR A 333 5.49 7.41 14.25
C THR A 333 6.24 6.55 13.26
N ASP A 334 5.71 5.39 12.87
CA ASP A 334 6.34 4.55 11.85
C ASP A 334 6.43 5.29 10.52
N LYS A 335 7.27 4.74 9.64
CA LYS A 335 7.55 5.32 8.33
C LYS A 335 7.37 4.23 7.29
N GLY A 336 7.23 4.66 6.04
CA GLY A 336 6.99 3.76 4.92
C GLY A 336 8.07 2.67 4.80
N VAL A 337 7.59 1.45 4.53
CA VAL A 337 8.41 0.30 4.14
C VAL A 337 8.15 0.03 2.68
N PHE A 338 9.19 -0.14 1.87
CA PHE A 338 9.10 -0.61 0.50
C PHE A 338 9.53 -2.07 0.45
N VAL A 339 8.59 -2.95 0.08
CA VAL A 339 8.93 -4.32 -0.31
C VAL A 339 9.36 -4.27 -1.76
N MET A 340 10.58 -4.68 -2.02
CA MET A 340 11.19 -4.72 -3.35
C MET A 340 11.13 -6.14 -3.90
N ARG A 341 11.04 -6.25 -5.22
CA ARG A 341 11.13 -7.50 -5.95
C ARG A 341 12.20 -7.45 -7.03
N SER A 342 12.82 -8.59 -7.31
CA SER A 342 13.72 -8.72 -8.46
C SER A 342 12.95 -8.48 -9.77
N CYS A 343 13.53 -7.70 -10.67
CA CYS A 343 13.01 -7.45 -12.01
C CYS A 343 14.14 -7.40 -13.04
N ALA A 344 13.79 -7.39 -14.32
CA ALA A 344 14.76 -7.03 -15.36
C ALA A 344 15.24 -5.59 -15.13
N PRO A 345 16.56 -5.33 -15.10
CA PRO A 345 17.09 -3.98 -14.99
C PRO A 345 16.56 -3.07 -16.09
N MET A 346 16.04 -1.90 -15.71
CA MET A 346 15.49 -0.92 -16.66
C MET A 346 15.77 0.51 -16.21
N ASN A 347 16.07 1.38 -17.18
CA ASN A 347 16.13 2.82 -16.95
C ASN A 347 14.76 3.42 -17.26
N ILE A 348 13.97 3.67 -16.21
CA ILE A 348 12.64 4.30 -16.37
C ILE A 348 12.62 5.64 -15.62
N PRO A 349 12.01 6.69 -16.21
CA PRO A 349 11.80 7.96 -15.53
C PRO A 349 11.00 7.76 -14.23
N HIS A 350 11.39 8.47 -13.18
CA HIS A 350 10.67 8.50 -11.91
C HIS A 350 10.45 9.95 -11.50
N PHE A 351 9.26 10.23 -11.00
CA PHE A 351 8.92 11.51 -10.40
C PHE A 351 7.90 11.28 -9.28
N CYS A 352 7.70 12.28 -8.43
CA CYS A 352 6.78 12.21 -7.32
C CYS A 352 5.63 13.21 -7.51
N ILE A 353 4.40 12.73 -7.34
CA ILE A 353 3.22 13.58 -7.12
C ILE A 353 2.89 13.53 -5.64
N ALA A 354 2.76 14.69 -4.99
CA ALA A 354 2.50 14.78 -3.56
C ALA A 354 1.46 15.85 -3.23
N PRO A 355 0.28 15.47 -2.70
CA PRO A 355 -0.61 16.40 -2.01
C PRO A 355 0.16 17.11 -0.89
N SER A 356 0.02 18.42 -0.81
CA SER A 356 0.79 19.28 0.09
C SER A 356 -0.10 20.41 0.59
N ASP A 357 0.15 20.86 1.81
CA ASP A 357 -0.66 21.92 2.44
C ASP A 357 -2.16 21.54 2.46
N SER A 358 -3.06 22.51 2.35
CA SER A 358 -4.51 22.30 2.20
C SER A 358 -4.99 22.12 0.77
N ASP A 359 -4.27 22.67 -0.21
CA ASP A 359 -4.79 22.96 -1.55
C ASP A 359 -3.74 22.82 -2.67
N LYS A 360 -2.57 22.24 -2.39
CA LYS A 360 -1.45 22.17 -3.34
C LYS A 360 -1.16 20.73 -3.74
N ILE A 361 -0.87 20.51 -5.02
CA ILE A 361 -0.23 19.30 -5.52
C ILE A 361 1.18 19.67 -5.94
N ARG A 362 2.19 18.94 -5.46
CA ARG A 362 3.58 19.10 -5.89
C ARG A 362 3.93 18.01 -6.89
N VAL A 363 4.62 18.41 -7.95
CA VAL A 363 5.25 17.51 -8.92
C VAL A 363 6.76 17.70 -8.78
N ILE A 364 7.48 16.66 -8.38
CA ILE A 364 8.89 16.70 -8.03
C ILE A 364 9.65 15.74 -8.95
N GLY A 365 10.62 16.24 -9.71
CA GLY A 365 11.48 15.44 -10.59
C GLY A 365 10.86 15.03 -11.94
N ALA A 366 9.66 15.52 -12.28
CA ALA A 366 9.08 15.30 -13.60
C ALA A 366 9.75 16.21 -14.64
N ASP A 367 9.89 15.71 -15.87
CA ASP A 367 10.29 16.53 -17.01
C ASP A 367 9.21 17.58 -17.36
N PRO A 368 9.55 18.63 -18.15
CA PRO A 368 8.60 19.68 -18.49
C PRO A 368 7.34 19.18 -19.20
N GLN A 369 7.46 18.19 -20.10
CA GLN A 369 6.32 17.66 -20.86
C GLN A 369 5.33 16.95 -19.93
N MET A 370 5.82 16.12 -19.01
CA MET A 370 5.01 15.43 -18.02
C MET A 370 4.36 16.41 -17.04
N ARG A 371 5.10 17.44 -16.61
CA ARG A 371 4.55 18.50 -15.74
C ARG A 371 3.37 19.21 -16.41
N ASP A 372 3.54 19.63 -17.66
CA ASP A 372 2.50 20.35 -18.41
C ASP A 372 1.29 19.44 -18.64
N HIS A 373 1.52 18.14 -18.89
CA HIS A 373 0.45 17.15 -18.97
C HIS A 373 -0.35 17.04 -17.66
N ILE A 374 0.32 16.92 -16.51
CA ILE A 374 -0.34 16.85 -15.20
C ILE A 374 -1.16 18.12 -14.93
N VAL A 375 -0.62 19.30 -15.20
CA VAL A 375 -1.32 20.58 -15.04
C VAL A 375 -2.58 20.62 -15.90
N ASN A 376 -2.49 20.18 -17.16
CA ASN A 376 -3.64 20.12 -18.05
C ASN A 376 -4.72 19.15 -17.55
N VAL A 377 -4.33 17.98 -17.03
CA VAL A 377 -5.26 17.03 -16.40
C VAL A 377 -5.96 17.69 -15.20
N ILE A 378 -5.23 18.39 -14.32
CA ILE A 378 -5.84 19.08 -13.17
C ILE A 378 -6.82 20.15 -13.65
N ARG A 379 -6.46 20.97 -14.64
CA ARG A 379 -7.35 22.01 -15.19
C ARG A 379 -8.63 21.44 -15.82
N GLN A 380 -8.55 20.24 -16.39
CA GLN A 380 -9.71 19.54 -16.95
C GLN A 380 -10.57 18.90 -15.86
N CYS A 381 -9.96 18.42 -14.77
CA CYS A 381 -10.62 17.62 -13.74
C CYS A 381 -11.08 18.38 -12.50
N TRP A 382 -10.49 19.54 -12.24
CA TRP A 382 -10.72 20.34 -11.04
C TRP A 382 -11.49 21.61 -11.40
N THR A 383 -12.83 21.56 -11.29
CA THR A 383 -13.68 22.71 -11.69
C THR A 383 -13.42 24.01 -10.93
N PRO A 384 -12.91 24.03 -9.67
CA PRO A 384 -12.47 25.29 -9.06
C PRO A 384 -11.26 25.92 -9.76
N GLY A 385 -10.57 25.17 -10.64
CA GLY A 385 -9.42 25.64 -11.42
C GLY A 385 -8.11 25.68 -10.63
N VAL A 386 -7.01 25.90 -11.36
CA VAL A 386 -5.69 26.13 -10.78
C VAL A 386 -5.54 27.62 -10.49
N GLN A 387 -5.40 28.00 -9.23
CA GLN A 387 -5.32 29.40 -8.79
C GLN A 387 -3.91 30.00 -8.95
N GLY A 388 -2.88 29.16 -8.99
CA GLY A 388 -1.50 29.60 -9.13
C GLY A 388 -0.55 28.43 -9.35
N GLU A 389 0.50 28.69 -10.13
CA GLU A 389 1.56 27.74 -10.44
C GLU A 389 2.90 28.39 -10.07
N SER A 390 3.77 27.63 -9.42
CA SER A 390 5.14 28.06 -9.15
C SER A 390 6.10 26.92 -9.45
N ALA A 391 7.14 27.21 -10.21
CA ALA A 391 8.25 26.30 -10.44
C ALA A 391 9.45 26.81 -9.65
N SER A 392 10.08 25.92 -8.90
CA SER A 392 11.35 26.16 -8.21
C SER A 392 12.29 25.02 -8.56
N THR A 393 13.51 25.33 -8.95
CA THR A 393 14.59 24.33 -9.03
C THR A 393 14.99 23.93 -7.61
N ILE A 394 15.45 22.69 -7.44
CA ILE A 394 15.92 22.18 -6.14
C ILE A 394 17.22 22.92 -5.70
N ASP A 395 17.85 23.64 -6.62
CA ASP A 395 19.11 24.35 -6.42
C ASP A 395 18.99 25.80 -5.91
N ASN A 396 17.85 26.23 -5.34
CA ASN A 396 17.71 27.52 -4.65
C ASN A 396 16.82 27.46 -3.41
#